data_AF-A0A5C7XJZ4-F1
#
_entry.id   AF-A0A5C7XJZ4-F1
#
_cell.length_a   1.000
_cell.length_b   1.000
_cell.length_c   1.000
_cell.angle_alpha   90.00
_cell.angle_beta   90.00
_cell.angle_gamma   90.00
#
_symmetry.space_group_name_H-M   'P 1'
#
loop_
_entity.id
_entity.type
_entity.pdbx_description
1 polymer ?
#
loop_
_entity_poly.entity_id
_entity_poly.type
_entity_poly.pdbx_seq_one_letter_code
_entity_poly.pdbx_strand_id
1 'polypeptide(L)'
;MASFAPGERLFGTTPGHCDCGTPLGSAHDASSPPRDDPEIEAARLRRKGWGEAKIARAIEQRAEAKSRPPRPRAEPEVTSLRVWRELIEAVLASRATPSLGLVLHGMDHPNDFEDFPVSGRERIARKRLSETVLASMRDDTLYDFVR
;
A
#
# COMPACT_ATOMS: atom_id res chain seq x y z
N MET A 1 -13.98 13.68 -4.06
CA MET A 1 -12.76 13.38 -3.26
C MET A 1 -13.24 12.71 -1.99
N ALA A 2 -12.98 11.41 -1.82
CA ALA A 2 -13.32 10.76 -0.56
C ALA A 2 -12.29 11.19 0.48
N SER A 3 -12.66 12.18 1.30
CA SER A 3 -11.93 12.54 2.51
C SER A 3 -12.26 11.52 3.60
N PHE A 4 -11.32 11.27 4.50
CA PHE A 4 -11.62 10.62 5.77
C PHE A 4 -12.73 11.40 6.49
N ALA A 5 -13.65 10.67 7.13
CA ALA A 5 -14.78 11.26 7.82
C ALA A 5 -14.30 12.02 9.08
N PRO A 6 -15.01 13.06 9.53
CA PRO A 6 -14.69 13.73 10.77
C PRO A 6 -14.56 12.75 11.95
N GLY A 7 -13.41 12.77 12.63
CA GLY A 7 -13.10 11.88 13.75
C GLY A 7 -12.35 10.60 13.39
N GLU A 8 -12.18 10.28 12.10
CA GLU A 8 -11.25 9.22 11.66
C GLU A 8 -9.79 9.68 11.82
N ARG A 9 -8.91 8.74 12.15
CA ARG A 9 -7.46 8.97 12.25
C ARG A 9 -6.73 7.95 11.38
N LEU A 10 -5.75 8.44 10.62
CA LEU A 10 -4.91 7.62 9.76
C LEU A 10 -3.63 7.24 10.49
N PHE A 11 -3.22 5.97 10.41
CA PHE A 11 -2.00 5.45 11.04
C PHE A 11 -1.18 4.69 10.00
N GLY A 12 0.10 5.06 9.88
CA GLY A 12 1.04 4.38 9.00
C GLY A 12 1.50 3.08 9.66
N THR A 13 1.49 2.00 8.90
CA THR A 13 1.92 0.68 9.40
C THR A 13 3.44 0.54 9.39
N THR A 14 4.13 1.31 8.54
CA THR A 14 5.59 1.36 8.47
C THR A 14 6.08 2.76 8.07
N PRO A 15 7.27 3.20 8.51
CA PRO A 15 7.84 4.51 8.14
C PRO A 15 8.55 4.53 6.77
N GLY A 16 8.32 3.54 5.90
CA GLY A 16 8.97 3.48 4.59
C GLY A 16 9.21 2.10 3.98
N HIS A 17 8.59 1.04 4.53
CA HIS A 17 8.57 -0.28 3.89
C HIS A 17 7.32 -0.40 3.01
N CYS A 18 7.49 -0.81 1.75
CA CYS A 18 6.37 -1.16 0.90
C CYS A 18 5.87 -2.57 1.23
N ASP A 19 4.55 -2.75 1.22
CA ASP A 19 3.89 -4.07 1.17
C ASP A 19 3.98 -4.74 -0.21
N CYS A 20 4.72 -4.15 -1.16
CA CYS A 20 5.05 -4.68 -2.48
C CYS A 20 5.84 -6.00 -2.31
N GLY A 21 5.12 -7.13 -2.22
CA GLY A 21 5.69 -8.46 -1.95
C GLY A 21 5.20 -9.12 -0.67
N THR A 22 4.34 -8.46 0.12
CA THR A 22 3.54 -9.15 1.14
C THR A 22 2.27 -9.70 0.51
N PRO A 23 1.68 -10.78 1.05
CA PRO A 23 0.35 -11.25 0.65
C PRO A 23 -0.76 -10.18 0.63
N LEU A 24 -0.61 -9.08 1.38
CA LEU A 24 -1.56 -7.98 1.38
C LEU A 24 -1.36 -7.07 0.15
N GLY A 25 -0.10 -6.82 -0.25
CA GLY A 25 0.24 -6.00 -1.41
C GLY A 25 0.59 -6.79 -2.68
N SER A 26 0.46 -8.12 -2.71
CA SER A 26 0.90 -8.94 -3.85
C SER A 26 -0.02 -8.81 -5.07
N ALA A 27 -1.30 -8.49 -4.87
CA ALA A 27 -2.24 -8.19 -5.95
C ALA A 27 -1.82 -6.95 -6.78
N HIS A 28 -1.01 -6.06 -6.19
CA HIS A 28 -0.48 -4.87 -6.85
C HIS A 28 0.62 -5.23 -7.89
N ASP A 29 1.42 -6.27 -7.64
CA ASP A 29 2.56 -6.62 -8.50
C ASP A 29 2.13 -7.15 -9.88
N ALA A 30 0.92 -7.72 -9.96
CA ALA A 30 0.37 -8.28 -11.19
C ALA A 30 -0.41 -7.27 -12.07
N SER A 31 -0.82 -6.13 -11.52
CA SER A 31 -1.74 -5.18 -12.17
C SER A 31 -1.16 -3.80 -12.47
N SER A 32 -0.03 -3.45 -11.85
CA SER A 32 0.71 -2.25 -12.20
C SER A 32 1.40 -2.40 -13.57
N PRO A 33 1.41 -1.37 -14.44
CA PRO A 33 2.37 -1.35 -15.56
C PRO A 33 3.76 -1.55 -14.97
N PRO A 34 4.69 -2.21 -15.68
CA PRO A 34 6.01 -2.48 -15.15
C PRO A 34 6.62 -1.17 -14.64
N ARG A 35 6.71 -1.00 -13.32
CA ARG A 35 7.44 0.13 -12.69
C ARG A 35 8.93 0.11 -13.05
N ASP A 36 9.34 -0.97 -13.71
CA ASP A 36 10.65 -1.25 -14.26
C ASP A 36 10.88 -0.71 -15.68
N ASP A 37 9.86 -0.19 -16.36
CA ASP A 37 10.07 0.44 -17.67
C ASP A 37 10.71 1.84 -17.48
N PRO A 38 11.97 2.04 -17.92
CA PRO A 38 12.68 3.29 -17.74
C PRO A 38 12.00 4.47 -18.46
N GLU A 39 11.25 4.24 -19.55
CA GLU A 39 10.55 5.30 -20.27
C GLU A 39 9.28 5.76 -19.53
N ILE A 40 8.53 4.82 -18.93
CA ILE A 40 7.37 5.14 -18.10
C ILE A 40 7.81 5.93 -16.86
N GLU A 41 8.91 5.52 -16.23
CA GLU A 41 9.48 6.21 -15.09
C GLU A 41 10.01 7.60 -15.48
N ALA A 42 10.69 7.72 -16.62
CA ALA A 42 11.13 9.01 -17.14
C ALA A 42 9.95 9.96 -17.37
N ALA A 43 8.89 9.50 -18.03
CA ALA A 43 7.68 10.29 -18.27
C ALA A 43 6.99 10.72 -16.96
N ARG A 44 6.98 9.86 -15.95
CA ARG A 44 6.47 10.18 -14.61
C ARG A 44 7.31 11.25 -13.91
N LEU A 45 8.63 11.13 -13.94
CA LEU A 45 9.53 12.11 -13.33
C LEU A 45 9.49 13.46 -14.06
N ARG A 46 9.33 13.47 -15.40
CA ARG A 46 9.08 14.69 -16.18
C ARG A 46 7.81 15.40 -15.73
N ARG A 47 6.70 14.66 -15.57
CA ARG A 47 5.43 15.23 -15.04
C ARG A 47 5.59 15.82 -13.64
N LYS A 48 6.52 15.31 -12.84
CA LYS A 48 6.89 15.85 -11.51
C LYS A 48 7.83 17.07 -11.58
N GLY A 49 8.17 17.57 -12.77
CA GLY A 49 9.01 18.76 -12.97
C GLY A 49 10.51 18.50 -12.77
N TRP A 50 10.96 17.24 -12.82
CA TRP A 50 12.38 16.93 -12.73
C TRP A 50 13.10 17.29 -14.04
N GLY A 51 14.29 17.87 -13.94
CA GLY A 51 15.13 18.13 -15.12
C GLY A 51 15.73 16.83 -15.68
N GLU A 52 15.97 16.77 -16.99
CA GLU A 52 16.45 15.55 -17.70
C GLU A 52 17.69 14.91 -17.07
N ALA A 53 18.67 15.72 -16.64
CA ALA A 53 19.88 15.21 -15.98
C ALA A 53 19.57 14.50 -14.65
N LYS A 54 18.56 14.99 -13.91
CA LYS A 54 18.12 14.39 -12.64
C LYS A 54 17.34 13.08 -12.90
N ILE A 55 16.58 13.04 -13.99
CA ILE A 55 15.84 11.84 -14.43
C ILE A 55 16.80 10.74 -14.85
N ALA A 56 17.77 11.05 -15.71
CA ALA A 56 18.78 10.08 -16.17
C ALA A 56 19.53 9.46 -14.98
N ARG A 57 19.98 10.30 -14.04
CA ARG A 57 20.65 9.84 -12.82
C ARG A 57 19.78 8.94 -11.96
N ALA A 58 18.49 9.25 -11.81
CA ALA A 58 17.57 8.45 -11.00
C ALA A 58 17.31 7.06 -11.61
N ILE A 59 17.22 6.99 -12.95
CA ILE A 59 17.06 5.73 -13.69
C ILE A 59 18.32 4.88 -13.56
N GLU A 60 19.49 5.47 -13.76
CA GLU A 60 20.79 4.79 -13.64
C GLU A 60 21.00 4.23 -12.22
N GLN A 61 20.72 5.02 -11.19
CA GLN A 61 20.82 4.58 -9.79
C GLN A 61 19.87 3.42 -9.45
N ARG A 62 18.66 3.41 -10.03
CA ARG A 62 17.72 2.29 -9.87
C ARG A 62 18.21 1.02 -10.57
N ALA A 63 18.76 1.15 -11.78
CA ALA A 63 19.33 0.03 -12.51
C ALA A 63 20.51 -0.60 -11.74
N GLU A 64 21.38 0.24 -11.16
CA GLU A 64 22.50 -0.18 -10.31
C GLU A 64 22.02 -0.83 -8.99
N ALA A 65 20.96 -0.30 -8.37
CA ALA A 65 20.38 -0.91 -7.18
C ALA A 65 19.78 -2.31 -7.46
N LYS A 66 19.29 -2.54 -8.69
CA LYS A 66 18.69 -3.82 -9.13
C LYS A 66 19.73 -4.87 -9.52
N SER A 67 20.89 -4.46 -10.03
CA SER A 67 22.00 -5.38 -10.34
C SER A 67 22.73 -5.89 -9.10
N ARG A 68 22.55 -5.21 -7.96
CA ARG A 68 23.07 -5.66 -6.67
C ARG A 68 22.25 -6.85 -6.19
N PRO A 69 22.87 -7.99 -5.82
CA PRO A 69 22.13 -9.13 -5.31
C PRO A 69 21.27 -8.68 -4.12
N PRO A 70 19.99 -9.08 -4.05
CA PRO A 70 19.16 -8.74 -2.93
C PRO A 70 19.89 -9.19 -1.67
N ARG A 71 20.09 -8.27 -0.72
CA ARG A 71 20.46 -8.68 0.64
C ARG A 71 19.43 -9.74 1.05
N PRO A 72 19.82 -10.83 1.74
CA PRO A 72 18.86 -11.81 2.23
C PRO A 72 17.83 -11.05 3.06
N ARG A 73 16.67 -10.79 2.45
CA ARG A 73 15.50 -10.30 3.15
C ARG A 73 15.04 -11.51 3.93
N ALA A 74 14.78 -11.33 5.23
CA ALA A 74 14.04 -12.33 5.97
C ALA A 74 12.83 -12.72 5.12
N GLU A 75 12.64 -14.01 4.89
CA GLU A 75 11.53 -14.50 4.07
C GLU A 75 10.25 -13.83 4.57
N PRO A 76 9.44 -13.20 3.70
CA PRO A 76 8.20 -12.60 4.13
C PRO A 76 7.35 -13.72 4.73
N GLU A 77 7.17 -13.66 6.05
CA GLU A 77 6.42 -14.66 6.78
C GLU A 77 5.04 -14.78 6.12
N VAL A 78 4.73 -15.98 5.62
CA VAL A 78 3.45 -16.39 5.01
C VAL A 78 2.26 -16.12 5.95
N THR A 79 2.53 -15.70 7.19
CA THR A 79 1.64 -15.33 8.29
C THR A 79 0.94 -13.96 8.18
N SER A 80 1.31 -13.07 7.25
CA SER A 80 0.83 -11.67 7.30
C SER A 80 -0.70 -11.47 7.20
N LEU A 81 -1.42 -12.18 6.32
CA LEU A 81 -2.89 -12.01 6.19
C LEU A 81 -3.65 -12.48 7.43
N ARG A 82 -3.21 -13.59 8.02
CA ARG A 82 -3.80 -14.10 9.26
C ARG A 82 -3.63 -13.10 10.40
N VAL A 83 -2.44 -12.52 10.53
CA VAL A 83 -2.16 -11.48 11.54
C VAL A 83 -3.04 -10.26 11.32
N TRP A 84 -3.22 -9.82 10.08
CA TRP A 84 -4.14 -8.72 9.75
C TRP A 84 -5.58 -9.05 10.12
N ARG A 85 -6.07 -10.25 9.78
CA ARG A 85 -7.40 -10.71 10.14
C ARG A 85 -7.61 -10.70 11.66
N GLU A 86 -6.67 -11.27 12.41
CA GLU A 86 -6.73 -11.34 13.87
C GLU A 86 -6.70 -9.95 14.51
N LEU A 87 -5.88 -9.03 14.00
CA LEU A 87 -5.83 -7.64 14.45
C LEU A 87 -7.19 -6.95 14.25
N ILE A 88 -7.76 -7.04 13.05
CA ILE A 88 -9.07 -6.44 12.74
C ILE A 88 -10.15 -7.03 13.64
N GLU A 89 -10.17 -8.35 13.82
CA GLU A 89 -11.11 -9.04 14.71
C GLU A 89 -10.98 -8.57 16.15
N ALA A 90 -9.74 -8.46 16.67
CA ALA A 90 -9.47 -8.03 18.03
C ALA A 90 -9.93 -6.57 18.26
N VAL A 91 -9.63 -5.67 17.32
CA VAL A 91 -10.07 -4.27 17.40
C VAL A 91 -11.59 -4.16 17.42
N LEU A 92 -12.29 -4.87 16.52
CA LEU A 92 -13.75 -4.85 16.47
C LEU A 92 -14.38 -5.51 17.71
N ALA A 93 -13.78 -6.58 18.23
CA ALA A 93 -14.23 -7.25 19.44
C ALA A 93 -14.02 -6.42 20.71
N SER A 94 -12.98 -5.57 20.76
CA SER A 94 -12.69 -4.70 21.91
C SER A 94 -13.77 -3.65 22.17
N ARG A 95 -14.58 -3.35 21.14
CA ARG A 95 -15.60 -2.29 21.12
C ARG A 95 -15.05 -0.86 21.32
N ALA A 96 -13.73 -0.65 21.27
CA ALA A 96 -13.12 0.66 21.38
C ALA A 96 -13.46 1.60 20.20
N THR A 97 -13.72 1.04 19.01
CA THR A 97 -14.14 1.77 17.81
C THR A 97 -15.28 1.04 17.08
N PRO A 98 -16.26 1.74 16.48
CA PRO A 98 -17.33 1.10 15.71
C PRO A 98 -16.83 0.40 14.43
N SER A 99 -15.72 0.87 13.87
CA SER A 99 -15.12 0.31 12.66
C SER A 99 -13.60 0.48 12.62
N LEU A 100 -12.96 -0.26 11.73
CA LEU A 100 -11.54 -0.14 11.42
C LEU A 100 -11.37 -0.10 9.90
N GLY A 101 -10.70 0.94 9.40
CA GLY A 101 -10.39 1.09 7.98
C GLY A 101 -9.01 0.52 7.64
N LEU A 102 -8.89 -0.14 6.49
CA LEU A 102 -7.61 -0.53 5.89
C LEU A 102 -7.59 -0.07 4.43
N VAL A 103 -6.45 0.46 3.99
CA VAL A 103 -6.23 0.93 2.62
C VAL A 103 -4.80 0.63 2.20
N LEU A 104 -4.64 0.21 0.95
CA LEU A 104 -3.35 0.05 0.31
C LEU A 104 -3.09 1.26 -0.57
N HIS A 105 -1.94 1.89 -0.35
CA HIS A 105 -1.52 3.05 -1.12
C HIS A 105 -0.03 2.95 -1.44
N GLY A 106 0.29 3.08 -2.73
CA GLY A 106 1.67 3.12 -3.20
C GLY A 106 2.30 4.48 -2.94
N MET A 107 3.08 4.60 -1.86
CA MET A 107 3.83 5.83 -1.57
C MET A 107 5.09 5.92 -2.43
N ASP A 108 5.29 7.06 -3.10
CA ASP A 108 6.56 7.36 -3.78
C ASP A 108 7.58 7.94 -2.78
N HIS A 109 7.10 8.70 -1.81
CA HIS A 109 7.85 9.24 -0.70
C HIS A 109 7.15 8.99 0.64
N PRO A 110 7.89 8.83 1.75
CA PRO A 110 7.30 8.67 3.08
C PRO A 110 6.33 9.80 3.49
N ASN A 111 6.47 10.97 2.88
CA ASN A 111 5.63 12.15 3.16
C ASN A 111 4.32 12.17 2.36
N ASP A 112 4.10 11.24 1.43
CA ASP A 112 2.86 11.15 0.63
C ASP A 112 1.71 10.52 1.45
N PHE A 113 1.95 10.23 2.72
CA PHE A 113 1.04 9.56 3.64
C PHE A 113 -0.21 10.38 3.98
N GLU A 114 -0.13 11.72 3.97
CA GLU A 114 -1.22 12.59 4.42
C GLU A 114 -2.22 12.96 3.31
N ASP A 115 -1.83 12.88 2.04
CA ASP A 115 -2.59 13.41 0.90
C ASP A 115 -2.66 12.41 -0.27
N PHE A 116 -3.26 11.23 -0.04
CA PHE A 116 -3.61 10.32 -1.12
C PHE A 116 -5.13 10.27 -1.38
N PRO A 117 -5.56 10.28 -2.65
CA PRO A 117 -6.96 10.24 -2.98
C PRO A 117 -7.52 8.85 -2.72
N VAL A 118 -8.48 8.73 -1.79
CA VAL A 118 -9.29 7.51 -1.70
C VAL A 118 -10.25 7.50 -2.89
N SER A 119 -10.06 6.52 -3.77
CA SER A 119 -10.83 6.30 -5.00
C SER A 119 -12.19 5.65 -4.74
N GLY A 120 -12.35 4.96 -3.60
CA GLY A 120 -13.60 4.33 -3.20
C GLY A 120 -13.61 3.88 -1.74
N ARG A 121 -14.81 3.58 -1.20
CA ARG A 121 -14.96 3.01 0.14
C ARG A 121 -15.86 1.78 0.06
N GLU A 122 -15.40 0.67 0.61
CA GLU A 122 -16.15 -0.59 0.70
C GLU A 122 -16.41 -0.93 2.17
N ARG A 123 -17.65 -1.25 2.51
CA ARG A 123 -18.00 -1.66 3.88
C ARG A 123 -18.08 -3.17 3.98
N ILE A 124 -17.26 -3.74 4.86
CA ILE A 124 -17.17 -5.19 5.07
C ILE A 124 -17.69 -5.52 6.47
N ALA A 125 -18.80 -6.26 6.54
CA ALA A 125 -19.29 -6.78 7.82
C ALA A 125 -18.30 -7.78 8.40
N ARG A 126 -18.12 -7.79 9.72
CA ARG A 126 -17.21 -8.71 10.44
C ARG A 126 -17.35 -10.16 10.02
N LYS A 127 -18.58 -10.63 9.76
CA LYS A 127 -18.85 -12.00 9.30
C LYS A 127 -18.29 -12.35 7.91
N ARG A 128 -17.96 -11.33 7.10
CA ARG A 128 -17.39 -11.46 5.76
C ARG A 128 -15.88 -11.23 5.74
N LEU A 129 -15.27 -10.88 6.88
CA LEU A 129 -13.83 -10.75 6.99
C LEU A 129 -13.18 -12.12 6.76
N SER A 130 -12.30 -12.19 5.76
CA SER A 130 -11.53 -13.38 5.44
C SER A 130 -10.19 -12.98 4.83
N GLU A 131 -9.23 -13.90 4.83
CA GLU A 131 -7.92 -13.69 4.19
C GLU A 131 -8.07 -13.46 2.68
N THR A 132 -9.10 -14.05 2.05
CA THR A 132 -9.42 -13.81 0.63
C THR A 132 -9.82 -12.36 0.37
N VAL A 133 -10.64 -11.76 1.26
CA VAL A 133 -11.02 -10.34 1.12
C VAL A 133 -9.79 -9.44 1.26
N LEU A 134 -8.91 -9.75 2.22
CA LEU A 134 -7.66 -9.01 2.40
C LEU A 134 -6.72 -9.14 1.19
N ALA A 135 -6.56 -10.35 0.65
CA ALA A 135 -5.72 -10.62 -0.52
C ALA A 135 -6.23 -9.95 -1.81
N SER A 136 -7.53 -9.66 -1.90
CA SER A 136 -8.17 -9.03 -3.05
C SER A 136 -8.38 -7.53 -2.90
N MET A 137 -7.78 -6.91 -1.88
CA MET A 137 -7.94 -5.48 -1.65
C MET A 137 -7.36 -4.68 -2.82
N ARG A 138 -8.08 -3.64 -3.21
CA ARG A 138 -7.68 -2.73 -4.28
C ARG A 138 -6.96 -1.51 -3.71
N ASP A 139 -6.03 -0.98 -4.49
CA ASP A 139 -5.36 0.27 -4.17
C ASP A 139 -6.35 1.43 -4.07
N ASP A 140 -6.01 2.38 -3.21
CA ASP A 140 -6.75 3.62 -2.99
C ASP A 140 -8.22 3.38 -2.58
N THR A 141 -8.58 2.16 -2.22
CA THR A 141 -9.92 1.78 -1.77
C THR A 141 -9.88 1.55 -0.27
N LEU A 142 -10.68 2.31 0.45
CA LEU A 142 -10.81 2.17 1.90
C LEU A 142 -11.79 1.05 2.24
N TYR A 143 -11.28 -0.05 2.77
CA TYR A 143 -12.09 -1.15 3.29
C TYR A 143 -12.43 -0.86 4.76
N ASP A 144 -13.68 -0.46 5.00
CA ASP A 144 -14.26 -0.14 6.31
C ASP A 144 -14.87 -1.40 6.93
N PHE A 145 -14.12 -2.05 7.84
CA PHE A 145 -14.58 -3.23 8.55
C PHE A 145 -15.46 -2.82 9.74
N VAL A 146 -16.70 -3.30 9.75
CA VAL A 146 -17.71 -2.96 10.77
C VAL A 146 -18.11 -4.20 11.57
N ARG A 147 -18.53 -3.99 12.82
CA ARG A 147 -18.93 -5.07 13.74
C ARG A 147 -20.06 -5.96 13.20
#